data_AF-A0A7X2MHL0-F1
#
_entry.id   AF-A0A7X2MHL0-F1
#
_cell.length_a   1.000
_cell.length_b   1.000
_cell.length_c   1.000
_cell.angle_alpha   90.00
_cell.angle_beta   90.00
_cell.angle_gamma   90.00
#
_symmetry.space_group_name_H-M   'P 1'
#
loop_
_entity.id
_entity.type
_entity.pdbx_description
1 polymer ?
#
loop_
_entity_poly.entity_id
_entity_poly.type
_entity_poly.pdbx_seq_one_letter_code
_entity_poly.pdbx_strand_id
1 'polypeptide(L)' 'PVPKDCIITFLDGNKENFDINNLVCVKKHINAVLNIRKLRSESPEILKTRIRQIELDQKIKKITKNLGSD' A
#
# COMPACT_ATOMS: atom_id res chain seq x y z
N PRO A 1 11.96 14.43 -6.12
CA PRO A 1 10.77 14.72 -5.29
C PRO A 1 9.80 13.52 -5.24
N VAL A 2 9.11 13.31 -4.11
CA VAL A 2 8.10 12.25 -3.98
C VAL A 2 6.89 12.60 -4.88
N PRO A 3 6.35 11.65 -5.68
CA PRO A 3 5.22 11.94 -6.55
C PRO A 3 3.98 12.43 -5.79
N LYS A 4 3.11 13.19 -6.46
CA LYS A 4 1.85 13.65 -5.89
C LYS A 4 1.01 12.46 -5.42
N ASP A 5 0.38 12.61 -4.26
CA ASP A 5 -0.45 11.60 -3.60
C ASP A 5 0.25 10.29 -3.24
N CYS A 6 1.58 10.29 -3.22
CA CYS A 6 2.41 9.21 -2.71
C CYS A 6 3.09 9.58 -1.39
N ILE A 7 3.53 8.54 -0.67
CA ILE A 7 4.41 8.63 0.50
C ILE A 7 5.49 7.55 0.40
N ILE A 8 6.59 7.75 1.12
CA ILE A 8 7.59 6.71 1.36
C ILE A 8 7.25 6.02 2.68
N THR A 9 7.33 4.68 2.71
CA THR A 9 7.25 3.90 3.94
C THR A 9 8.32 2.81 3.95
N PHE A 10 8.67 2.36 5.16
CA PHE A 10 9.58 1.25 5.41
C PHE A 10 8.82 -0.08 5.30
N LEU A 11 9.43 -1.05 4.64
CA LEU A 11 8.85 -2.35 4.35
C LEU A 11 8.89 -3.30 5.55
N ASP A 12 9.94 -3.19 6.36
CA ASP A 12 10.14 -3.93 7.61
C ASP A 12 9.55 -3.23 8.85
N GLY A 13 8.97 -2.04 8.68
CA GLY A 13 8.47 -1.23 9.79
C GLY A 13 9.55 -0.54 10.64
N ASN A 14 10.84 -0.82 10.40
CA ASN A 14 11.95 -0.17 11.07
C ASN A 14 12.26 1.19 10.41
N LYS A 15 11.95 2.27 11.12
CA LYS A 15 12.14 3.65 10.63
C LYS A 15 13.59 4.11 10.59
N GLU A 16 14.50 3.30 11.10
CA GLU A 16 15.95 3.55 11.12
C GLU A 16 16.68 2.77 10.01
N ASN A 17 16.00 1.83 9.34
CA ASN A 17 16.57 1.06 8.23
C ASN A 17 16.38 1.80 6.89
N PHE A 18 17.35 2.66 6.56
CA PHE A 18 17.37 3.46 5.33
C PHE A 18 17.93 2.73 4.09
N ASP A 19 18.04 1.39 4.11
CA ASP A 19 18.33 0.65 2.88
C ASP A 19 17.28 1.00 1.81
N ILE A 20 17.74 1.40 0.63
CA ILE A 20 16.87 1.79 -0.47
C ILE A 20 15.88 0.68 -0.86
N ASN A 21 16.26 -0.59 -0.68
CA ASN A 21 15.42 -1.76 -0.94
C ASN A 21 14.34 -1.98 0.14
N ASN A 22 14.51 -1.37 1.32
CA ASN A 22 13.53 -1.36 2.40
C ASN A 22 12.51 -0.20 2.25
N LEU A 23 12.80 0.77 1.38
CA LEU A 23 11.88 1.88 1.12
C LEU A 23 10.92 1.54 -0.02
N VAL A 24 9.64 1.87 0.17
CA VAL A 24 8.65 1.74 -0.89
C VAL A 24 7.81 3.01 -1.02
N CYS A 25 7.63 3.45 -2.27
CA CYS A 25 6.73 4.55 -2.60
C CYS A 25 5.33 4.01 -2.84
N VAL A 26 4.35 4.44 -2.03
CA VAL A 26 2.96 3.96 -2.10
C VAL A 26 1.98 5.12 -2.15
N LYS A 27 0.81 4.90 -2.76
CA LYS A 27 -0.27 5.89 -2.76
C LYS A 27 -0.81 6.11 -1.35
N LYS A 28 -1.13 7.35 -0.99
CA LYS A 28 -1.69 7.73 0.34
C LYS A 28 -2.90 6.89 0.74
N HIS A 29 -3.78 6.56 -0.20
CA HIS A 29 -4.96 5.73 0.09
C HIS A 29 -4.61 4.28 0.43
N ILE A 30 -3.57 3.70 -0.17
CA ILE A 30 -3.10 2.36 0.19
C ILE A 30 -2.56 2.40 1.62
N ASN A 31 -1.75 3.40 1.94
CA ASN A 31 -1.24 3.61 3.30
C ASN A 31 -2.37 3.75 4.33
N ALA A 32 -3.43 4.49 4.01
CA ALA A 32 -4.60 4.62 4.88
C ALA A 32 -5.25 3.24 5.13
N VAL A 33 -5.45 2.43 4.09
CA VAL A 33 -6.01 1.08 4.23
C VAL A 33 -5.11 0.18 5.08
N LEU A 34 -3.79 0.21 4.88
CA LEU A 34 -2.82 -0.53 5.69
C LEU A 34 -2.98 -0.20 7.19
N ASN A 35 -3.12 1.08 7.51
CA ASN A 35 -3.25 1.54 8.90
C ASN A 35 -4.62 1.18 9.50
N ILE A 36 -5.72 1.45 8.77
CA ILE A 36 -7.09 1.17 9.23
C ILE A 36 -7.28 -0.32 9.49
N ARG A 37 -6.76 -1.18 8.60
CA ARG A 37 -6.89 -2.64 8.69
C ARG A 37 -5.77 -3.30 9.51
N LYS A 38 -4.84 -2.53 10.09
CA LYS A 38 -3.66 -3.04 10.84
C LYS A 38 -2.85 -4.09 10.05
N LEU A 39 -2.62 -3.84 8.76
CA LEU A 39 -1.94 -4.76 7.82
C LEU A 39 -0.42 -4.47 7.66
N ARG A 40 0.15 -3.64 8.53
CA ARG A 40 1.60 -3.46 8.61
C ARG A 40 2.24 -4.76 9.10
N SER A 41 3.46 -5.04 8.64
CA SER A 41 4.21 -6.25 9.00
C SER A 41 5.68 -5.89 9.13
N GLU A 42 6.40 -6.62 9.97
CA GLU A 42 7.86 -6.59 10.03
C GLU A 42 8.50 -7.40 8.90
N SER A 43 7.72 -8.22 8.18
CA SER A 43 8.18 -8.92 6.99
C SER A 43 7.99 -8.03 5.74
N PRO A 44 9.09 -7.64 5.07
CA PRO A 44 9.02 -6.87 3.83
C PRO A 44 8.18 -7.52 2.74
N GLU A 45 8.28 -8.85 2.61
CA GLU A 45 7.55 -9.62 1.60
C GLU A 45 6.04 -9.63 1.85
N ILE A 46 5.64 -9.80 3.11
CA ILE A 46 4.22 -9.72 3.49
C ILE A 46 3.68 -8.31 3.20
N LEU A 47 4.41 -7.25 3.57
CA LEU A 47 3.94 -5.89 3.33
C LEU A 47 3.85 -5.56 1.83
N LYS A 48 4.83 -5.98 1.02
CA LYS A 48 4.77 -5.87 -0.46
C LYS A 48 3.52 -6.57 -1.01
N THR A 49 3.23 -7.77 -0.52
CA THR A 49 2.07 -8.56 -0.94
C THR A 49 0.75 -7.88 -0.56
N ARG A 50 0.64 -7.34 0.66
CA ARG A 50 -0.54 -6.60 1.12
C ARG A 50 -0.79 -5.33 0.31
N ILE A 51 0.26 -4.61 -0.08
CA ILE A 51 0.15 -3.44 -0.98
C ILE A 51 -0.52 -3.87 -2.29
N ARG A 52 -0.01 -4.94 -2.92
CA ARG A 52 -0.59 -5.48 -4.18
C ARG A 52 -2.02 -5.97 -4.02
N GLN A 53 -2.32 -6.62 -2.90
CA GLN A 53 -3.67 -7.06 -2.57
C GLN A 53 -4.64 -5.86 -2.52
N ILE A 54 -4.27 -4.78 -1.83
CA ILE A 54 -5.11 -3.59 -1.72
C ILE A 54 -5.33 -2.93 -3.09
N GLU A 55 -4.29 -2.84 -3.91
CA GLU A 55 -4.40 -2.33 -5.30
C GLU A 55 -5.39 -3.15 -6.12
N LEU A 56 -5.31 -4.48 -6.01
CA LEU A 56 -6.21 -5.41 -6.69
C LEU A 56 -7.65 -5.25 -6.19
N ASP A 57 -7.87 -5.27 -4.87
CA ASP A 57 -9.18 -5.11 -4.25
C ASP A 57 -9.88 -3.81 -4.70
N GLN A 58 -9.12 -2.71 -4.76
CA GLN A 58 -9.64 -1.42 -5.21
C GLN A 58 -9.99 -1.41 -6.70
N LYS A 59 -9.17 -2.06 -7.52
CA LYS A 59 -9.44 -2.20 -8.96
C LYS A 59 -10.70 -3.03 -9.20
N ILE A 60 -10.86 -4.15 -8.49
CA ILE A 60 -12.06 -4.98 -8.53
C ILE A 60 -13.28 -4.17 -8.10
N LYS A 61 -13.22 -3.47 -6.95
CA LYS A 61 -14.32 -2.64 -6.44
C LYS A 61 -14.75 -1.55 -7.42
N LYS A 62 -13.81 -0.93 -8.14
CA LYS A 62 -14.12 0.08 -9.15
C LYS A 62 -14.86 -0.53 -10.34
N ILE A 63 -14.41 -1.69 -10.81
CA ILE A 63 -15.04 -2.42 -11.92
C ILE A 63 -16.45 -2.87 -11.53
N THR A 64 -16.63 -3.49 -10.36
CA THR A 64 -17.95 -4.00 -9.93
C THR A 64 -18.94 -2.87 -9.65
N LYS A 65 -18.50 -1.75 -9.09
CA LYS A 65 -19.37 -0.56 -8.93
C LYS A 65 -19.90 -0.09 -10.28
N ASN A 66 -19.05 -0.04 -11.30
CA ASN A 66 -19.45 0.41 -12.63
C ASN A 66 -20.40 -0.57 -13.32
N LEU A 67 -20.32 -1.86 -13.02
CA LEU A 67 -21.23 -2.90 -13.57
C LEU A 67 -22.62 -2.91 -12.92
N GLY A 68 -22.76 -2.41 -11.70
CA GLY A 68 -24.05 -2.34 -10.99
C GLY A 68 -24.70 -0.94 -11.02
N SER A 69 -24.26 -0.07 -11.93
CA SER A 69 -24.77 1.30 -12.08
C SER A 69 -25.77 1.46 -13.25
N ASP A 70 -26.33 0.35 -13.75
CA ASP A 70 -27.41 0.31 -14.73
C ASP A 70 -28.79 0.27 -14.06
#